data_AF-A0AAV3NIY7-F1
#
_entry.id   AF-A0AAV3NIY7-F1
#
_cell.length_a   1.000
_cell.length_b   1.000
_cell.length_c   1.000
_cell.angle_alpha   90.00
_cell.angle_beta   90.00
_cell.angle_gamma   90.00
#
_symmetry.space_group_name_H-M   'P 1'
#
loop_
_entity.id
_entity.type
_entity.pdbx_description
1 polymer ?
#
loop_
_entity_poly.entity_id
_entity_poly.type
_entity_poly.pdbx_seq_one_letter_code
_entity_poly.pdbx_strand_id
1 'polypeptide(L)'
;MQRLEDEFEKKKSGSGCREVSLAYESETESALKKRKSCFSPIIASFGIQAGDQLDQEITRIFYTGGLPFKLARNPHYHRSYQSVTTNKIDGYVTPDYNKLKTTLLQKEKIMSRIY
;
A
#
# COMPACT_ATOMS: atom_id res chain seq x y z
N MET A 1 -47.78 20.80 -10.23
CA MET A 1 -46.49 21.52 -10.32
C MET A 1 -45.97 22.01 -8.97
N GLN A 2 -46.79 22.21 -7.93
CA GLN A 2 -46.28 22.74 -6.64
C GLN A 2 -45.82 21.66 -5.63
N ARG A 3 -46.20 20.39 -5.81
CA ARG A 3 -45.81 19.27 -4.91
C ARG A 3 -44.43 18.67 -5.21
N LEU A 4 -43.83 19.02 -6.35
CA LEU A 4 -42.52 18.50 -6.78
C LEU A 4 -41.36 19.38 -6.32
N GLU A 5 -41.62 20.67 -6.08
CA GLU A 5 -40.61 21.64 -5.64
C GLU A 5 -40.38 21.53 -4.13
N ASP A 6 -41.42 21.25 -3.35
CA ASP A 6 -41.33 21.03 -1.89
C ASP A 6 -40.52 19.78 -1.51
N GLU A 7 -40.43 18.79 -2.41
CA GLU A 7 -39.65 17.56 -2.20
C GLU A 7 -38.15 17.78 -2.49
N PHE A 8 -37.80 18.78 -3.32
CA PHE A 8 -36.42 19.08 -3.70
C PHE A 8 -35.67 19.87 -2.60
N GLU A 9 -36.33 20.83 -1.95
CA GLU A 9 -35.70 21.63 -0.88
C GLU A 9 -35.48 20.83 0.42
N LYS A 10 -36.28 19.80 0.69
CA LYS A 10 -36.08 18.93 1.86
C LYS A 10 -34.84 18.02 1.74
N LYS A 11 -34.22 17.91 0.57
CA LYS A 11 -32.99 17.14 0.35
C LYS A 11 -31.69 17.94 0.50
N LYS A 12 -31.76 19.24 0.86
CA LYS A 12 -30.58 20.09 1.04
C LYS A 12 -30.01 20.09 2.46
N SER A 13 -30.77 19.65 3.46
CA SER A 13 -30.32 19.56 4.86
C SER A 13 -29.96 18.12 5.24
N GLY A 14 -28.77 17.68 4.84
CA GLY A 14 -28.23 16.37 5.20
C GLY A 14 -26.76 16.22 4.84
N SER A 15 -26.00 17.32 4.79
CA SER A 15 -24.54 17.28 4.59
C SER A 15 -23.85 16.88 5.89
N GLY A 16 -23.90 15.58 6.20
CA GLY A 16 -22.93 14.93 7.07
C GLY A 16 -21.87 14.30 6.19
N CYS A 17 -20.64 14.79 6.30
CA CYS A 17 -19.43 14.19 5.73
C CYS A 17 -19.45 12.68 5.97
N ARG A 18 -19.66 11.88 4.92
CA ARG A 18 -19.51 10.41 5.01
C ARG A 18 -18.07 10.09 4.64
N GLU A 19 -17.28 9.89 5.67
CA GLU A 19 -15.98 9.24 5.62
C GLU A 19 -16.12 7.93 4.83
N VAL A 20 -15.45 7.88 3.67
CA VAL A 20 -15.53 6.77 2.73
C VAL A 20 -14.84 5.57 3.37
N SER A 21 -15.63 4.69 3.97
CA SER A 21 -15.20 3.34 4.30
C SER A 21 -14.96 2.58 3.00
N LEU A 22 -13.71 2.48 2.57
CA LEU A 22 -13.30 1.59 1.48
C LEU A 22 -13.36 0.14 1.98
N ALA A 23 -14.54 -0.45 1.93
CA ALA A 23 -14.74 -1.89 1.91
C ALA A 23 -15.14 -2.27 0.48
N TYR A 24 -14.20 -2.80 -0.29
CA TYR A 24 -14.48 -3.48 -1.54
C TYR A 24 -14.99 -4.88 -1.21
N GLU A 25 -16.31 -5.02 -1.05
CA GLU A 25 -16.98 -6.31 -1.02
C GLU A 25 -17.50 -6.60 -2.44
N SER A 26 -16.81 -7.46 -3.16
CA SER A 26 -17.34 -8.05 -4.39
C SER A 26 -18.30 -9.17 -3.99
N GLU A 27 -19.58 -9.00 -4.28
CA GLU A 27 -20.61 -10.01 -4.14
C GLU A 27 -20.29 -11.22 -5.03
N THR A 28 -19.79 -12.30 -4.44
CA THR A 28 -20.05 -13.65 -4.92
C THR A 28 -20.55 -14.47 -3.75
N GLU A 29 -21.87 -14.56 -3.67
CA GLU A 29 -22.59 -15.45 -2.77
C GLU A 29 -22.26 -16.91 -3.15
N SER A 30 -21.36 -17.53 -2.39
CA SER A 30 -21.28 -18.99 -2.31
C SER A 30 -21.06 -19.43 -0.87
N ALA A 31 -22.16 -19.87 -0.26
CA ALA A 31 -22.23 -20.84 0.83
C ALA A 31 -21.48 -20.51 2.14
N LEU A 32 -22.28 -20.02 3.09
CA LEU A 32 -22.04 -20.08 4.52
C LEU A 32 -21.70 -21.52 4.99
N LYS A 33 -20.41 -21.86 5.12
CA LYS A 33 -19.86 -22.78 6.15
C LYS A 33 -18.36 -23.02 5.93
N LYS A 34 -17.51 -22.31 6.67
CA LYS A 34 -16.73 -22.89 7.77
C LYS A 34 -15.58 -21.98 8.17
N ARG A 35 -15.56 -21.77 9.49
CA ARG A 35 -14.44 -21.41 10.36
C ARG A 35 -13.87 -20.03 10.09
N LYS A 36 -14.15 -19.12 11.05
CA LYS A 36 -13.17 -18.15 11.54
C LYS A 36 -11.79 -18.75 11.33
N SER A 37 -11.09 -18.32 10.28
CA SER A 37 -9.68 -18.65 10.12
C SER A 37 -9.07 -18.06 11.37
N CYS A 38 -8.69 -18.95 12.26
CA CYS A 38 -8.32 -18.63 13.62
C CYS A 38 -7.02 -17.83 13.52
N PHE A 39 -7.13 -16.51 13.45
CA PHE A 39 -6.08 -15.61 13.90
C PHE A 39 -6.01 -15.84 15.41
N SER A 40 -5.36 -16.94 15.80
CA SER A 40 -5.08 -17.20 17.20
C SER A 40 -4.13 -16.09 17.66
N PRO A 41 -4.33 -15.52 18.86
CA PRO A 41 -3.45 -14.47 19.39
C PRO A 41 -1.98 -14.90 19.43
N ILE A 42 -1.74 -16.22 19.47
CA ILE A 42 -0.43 -16.86 19.36
C ILE A 42 0.22 -16.61 17.98
N ILE A 43 -0.50 -16.82 16.87
CA ILE A 43 0.00 -16.53 15.51
C ILE A 43 0.24 -15.03 15.31
N ALA A 44 -0.64 -14.19 15.85
CA ALA A 44 -0.45 -12.73 15.83
C ALA A 44 0.80 -12.29 16.63
N SER A 45 1.12 -12.97 17.73
CA SER A 45 2.26 -12.64 18.60
C SER A 45 3.63 -12.99 18.03
N PHE A 46 3.71 -13.82 16.99
CA PHE A 46 4.98 -14.21 16.36
C PHE A 46 5.53 -13.16 15.36
N GLY A 47 4.96 -11.95 15.32
CA GLY A 47 5.42 -10.87 14.44
C GLY A 47 5.05 -11.08 12.97
N ILE A 48 4.22 -12.08 12.64
CA ILE A 48 3.69 -12.33 11.29
C ILE A 48 2.96 -11.08 10.76
N GLN A 49 2.30 -10.34 11.66
CA GLN A 49 1.61 -9.09 11.34
C GLN A 49 2.53 -7.99 10.76
N ALA A 50 3.82 -7.94 11.14
CA ALA A 50 4.75 -6.96 10.58
C ALA A 50 5.14 -7.28 9.13
N GLY A 51 5.25 -8.58 8.81
CA GLY A 51 5.43 -9.05 7.44
C GLY A 51 4.21 -8.75 6.58
N ASP A 52 3.02 -9.11 7.08
CA ASP A 52 1.75 -8.85 6.38
C ASP A 52 1.53 -7.35 6.09
N GLN A 53 1.88 -6.47 7.03
CA GLN A 53 1.79 -5.01 6.83
C GLN A 53 2.74 -4.53 5.73
N LEU A 54 3.99 -5.03 5.71
CA LEU A 54 4.96 -4.69 4.69
C LEU A 54 4.51 -5.19 3.30
N ASP A 55 3.96 -6.39 3.23
CA ASP A 55 3.41 -6.96 2.00
C ASP A 55 2.21 -6.16 1.48
N GLN A 56 1.35 -5.65 2.38
CA GLN A 56 0.28 -4.73 2.00
C GLN A 56 0.79 -3.40 1.43
N GLU A 57 1.83 -2.80 2.04
CA GLU A 57 2.43 -1.56 1.52
C GLU A 57 3.10 -1.77 0.17
N ILE A 58 3.84 -2.86 0.01
CA ILE A 58 4.41 -3.28 -1.28
C ILE A 58 3.30 -3.38 -2.32
N THR A 59 2.22 -4.09 -1.99
CA THR A 59 1.07 -4.28 -2.86
C THR A 59 0.49 -2.92 -3.30
N ARG A 60 0.31 -1.98 -2.37
CA ARG A 60 -0.16 -0.62 -2.68
C ARG A 60 0.78 0.11 -3.63
N ILE A 61 2.09 0.02 -3.43
CA ILE A 61 3.08 0.65 -4.33
C ILE A 61 2.93 0.12 -5.76
N PHE A 62 2.73 -1.18 -5.93
CA PHE A 62 2.54 -1.78 -7.26
C PHE A 62 1.23 -1.32 -7.92
N TYR A 63 0.11 -1.38 -7.20
CA TYR A 63 -1.20 -1.06 -7.77
C TYR A 63 -1.44 0.44 -7.96
N THR A 64 -0.99 1.29 -7.03
CA THR A 64 -1.17 2.74 -7.11
C THR A 64 -0.12 3.41 -7.99
N GLY A 65 1.12 2.91 -7.97
CA GLY A 65 2.22 3.41 -8.78
C GLY A 65 2.24 2.87 -10.21
N GLY A 66 1.37 1.91 -10.55
CA GLY A 66 1.33 1.28 -11.88
C GLY A 66 2.63 0.54 -12.23
N LEU A 67 3.32 -0.03 -11.23
CA LEU A 67 4.61 -0.68 -11.46
C LEU A 67 4.42 -2.07 -12.09
N PRO A 68 5.27 -2.48 -13.04
CA PRO A 68 5.19 -3.81 -13.62
C PRO A 68 5.63 -4.88 -12.61
N PHE A 69 4.90 -5.99 -12.49
CA PHE A 69 5.26 -7.09 -11.58
C PHE A 69 6.62 -7.74 -11.87
N LYS A 70 7.18 -7.53 -13.07
CA LYS A 70 8.57 -7.92 -13.38
C LYS A 70 9.58 -7.25 -12.44
N LEU A 71 9.29 -6.06 -11.93
CA LEU A 71 10.14 -5.35 -10.97
C LEU A 71 10.32 -6.14 -9.67
N ALA A 72 9.29 -6.87 -9.22
CA ALA A 72 9.36 -7.67 -8.00
C ALA A 72 10.43 -8.78 -8.09
N ARG A 73 10.77 -9.24 -9.31
CA ARG A 73 11.83 -10.23 -9.54
C ARG A 73 13.23 -9.62 -9.69
N ASN A 74 13.34 -8.29 -9.64
CA ASN A 74 14.64 -7.64 -9.77
C ASN A 74 15.49 -7.92 -8.50
N PRO A 75 16.72 -8.43 -8.64
CA PRO A 75 17.61 -8.65 -7.49
C PRO A 75 17.85 -7.39 -6.64
N HIS A 76 17.83 -6.21 -7.26
CA HIS A 76 17.96 -4.93 -6.55
C HIS A 76 16.75 -4.62 -5.67
N TYR A 77 15.54 -5.02 -6.10
CA TYR A 77 14.32 -4.89 -5.31
C TYR A 77 14.40 -5.78 -4.06
N HIS A 78 14.77 -7.06 -4.21
CA HIS A 78 14.94 -7.92 -3.04
C HIS A 78 16.04 -7.44 -2.10
N ARG A 79 17.18 -7.02 -2.65
CA ARG A 79 18.32 -6.55 -1.86
C ARG A 79 17.99 -5.29 -1.07
N SER A 80 17.16 -4.37 -1.57
CA SER A 80 16.80 -3.16 -0.81
C SER A 80 16.06 -3.50 0.47
N TYR A 81 15.00 -4.32 0.39
CA TYR A 81 14.24 -4.72 1.58
C TYR A 81 15.06 -5.61 2.50
N GLN A 82 15.80 -6.57 1.95
CA GLN A 82 16.69 -7.42 2.75
C GLN A 82 17.73 -6.58 3.50
N SER A 83 18.30 -5.56 2.86
CA SER A 83 19.32 -4.71 3.48
C SER A 83 18.76 -3.92 4.67
N VAL A 84 17.51 -3.46 4.58
CA VAL A 84 16.82 -2.76 5.68
C VAL A 84 16.46 -3.70 6.82
N THR A 85 16.06 -4.94 6.51
CA THR A 85 15.74 -5.95 7.53
C THR A 85 16.99 -6.46 8.24
N THR A 86 18.08 -6.71 7.49
CA THR A 86 19.33 -7.26 8.05
C THR A 86 20.17 -6.19 8.75
N ASN A 87 20.28 -5.00 8.17
CA ASN A 87 21.03 -3.90 8.76
C ASN A 87 20.03 -2.90 9.33
N LYS A 88 19.97 -2.79 10.67
CA LYS A 88 19.19 -1.75 11.33
C LYS A 88 19.89 -0.41 11.13
N ILE A 89 19.67 0.22 9.98
CA ILE A 89 20.24 1.53 9.65
C ILE A 89 19.40 2.59 10.35
N ASP A 90 19.86 3.01 11.53
CA ASP A 90 19.19 4.07 12.29
C ASP A 90 19.28 5.41 11.54
N GLY A 91 18.17 6.14 11.48
CA GLY A 91 18.08 7.41 10.75
C GLY A 91 18.08 7.31 9.22
N TYR A 92 17.97 6.12 8.63
CA TYR A 92 17.80 6.01 7.17
C TYR A 92 16.44 6.54 6.75
N VAL A 93 16.45 7.53 5.86
CA VAL A 93 15.25 8.07 5.21
C VAL A 93 15.24 7.62 3.76
N THR A 94 14.10 7.08 3.32
CA THR A 94 13.89 6.68 1.92
C THR A 94 14.21 7.86 0.98
N PRO A 95 14.92 7.62 -0.13
CA PRO A 95 15.31 8.68 -1.04
C PRO A 95 14.09 9.33 -1.70
N ASP A 96 14.04 10.66 -1.65
CA ASP A 96 13.03 11.47 -2.35
C ASP A 96 13.22 11.40 -3.88
N TYR A 97 12.17 11.72 -4.64
CA TYR A 97 12.14 11.73 -6.10
C TYR A 97 13.34 12.47 -6.72
N ASN A 98 13.69 13.64 -6.19
CA ASN A 98 14.81 14.43 -6.71
C ASN A 98 16.16 13.76 -6.44
N LYS A 99 16.30 13.11 -5.28
CA LYS A 99 17.51 12.35 -4.92
C LYS A 99 17.71 11.15 -5.84
N LEU A 100 16.63 10.46 -6.19
CA LEU A 100 16.64 9.35 -7.15
C LEU A 100 17.09 9.81 -8.54
N LYS A 101 16.48 10.90 -9.04
CA LYS A 101 16.72 11.38 -10.42
C LYS A 101 18.13 11.94 -10.63
N THR A 102 18.69 12.63 -9.64
CA THR A 102 19.95 13.37 -9.81
C THR A 102 21.10 12.68 -9.09
N THR A 103 21.08 12.69 -7.77
CA THR A 103 22.26 12.35 -6.96
C THR A 103 22.65 10.88 -7.04
N LEU A 104 21.69 9.96 -7.03
CA LEU A 104 21.97 8.53 -7.04
C LEU A 104 22.45 8.07 -8.44
N LEU A 105 21.75 8.52 -9.48
CA LEU A 105 22.13 8.20 -10.86
C LEU A 105 23.48 8.80 -11.26
N GLN A 106 23.81 10.00 -10.78
CA GLN A 106 25.13 10.61 -10.99
C GLN A 106 26.23 9.77 -10.34
N LYS A 107 26.03 9.28 -9.10
CA LYS A 107 27.02 8.43 -8.42
C LYS A 107 27.28 7.14 -9.20
N GLU A 108 26.23 6.45 -9.65
CA GLU A 108 26.41 5.23 -10.45
C GLU A 108 27.15 5.50 -11.77
N LYS A 109 26.81 6.59 -12.47
CA LYS A 109 27.49 7.01 -13.70
C LYS A 109 28.95 7.38 -13.48
N ILE A 110 29.27 8.05 -12.38
CA ILE A 110 30.64 8.43 -12.02
C ILE A 110 31.45 7.18 -11.68
N MET A 111 30.90 6.27 -10.87
CA MET A 111 31.57 5.02 -10.53
C MET A 111 31.85 4.18 -11.78
N SER A 112 30.88 4.05 -12.69
CA SER A 112 31.07 3.32 -13.97
C SER A 112 32.10 3.96 -14.91
N ARG A 113 32.49 5.22 -14.71
CA ARG A 113 33.44 5.93 -15.58
C ARG A 113 34.87 5.93 -15.04
N ILE A 114 35.05 5.51 -13.79
CA ILE A 114 36.35 5.43 -13.09
C ILE A 114 36.98 4.03 -13.22
N TYR A 115 36.18 3.01 -13.56
CA TYR A 115 36.65 1.69 -13.98
C TYR A 115 36.81 1.62 -15.51
#